data_AF-A0A0G0DD66-F1
#
_entry.id   AF-A0A0G0DD66-F1
#
_cell.length_a   1.000
_cell.length_b   1.000
_cell.length_c   1.000
_cell.angle_alpha   90.00
_cell.angle_beta   90.00
_cell.angle_gamma   90.00
#
_symmetry.space_group_name_H-M   'P 1'
#
loop_
_entity.id
_entity.type
_entity.pdbx_description
1 polymer ?
#
loop_
_entity_poly.entity_id
_entity_poly.type
_entity_poly.pdbx_seq_one_letter_code
_entity_poly.pdbx_strand_id
1 'polypeptide(L)'
;MMQDSNAQNNEPIKNATPPWMVVLMIVIAVLAIGSIVYTWQNSGSKDTTKSLQEQITVLQNQITQLQQIQANQNTQLNTTVENNHEETENNSLVYTNTKYGFTLTFPETWRGYVTKNNNTSYTSILFGLPLSYQNDVFSIEVLTKSAWEDKKAAGGGYTSYLGENDQYVFAYTTGMLDVPSEFNTMRRALEKEVKNIILTFKITK
;
A
#
# COMPACT_ATOMS: atom_id res chain seq x y z
N MET A 1 -38.54 -27.86 -114.56
CA MET A 1 -38.77 -28.62 -113.31
C MET A 1 -37.60 -28.29 -112.40
N MET A 2 -37.60 -27.18 -111.66
CA MET A 2 -38.41 -26.86 -110.46
C MET A 2 -38.34 -27.95 -109.38
N GLN A 3 -37.56 -27.70 -108.32
CA GLN A 3 -38.12 -27.56 -106.97
C GLN A 3 -37.14 -26.83 -106.03
N ASP A 4 -37.74 -25.93 -105.26
CA ASP A 4 -37.15 -24.88 -104.42
C ASP A 4 -36.67 -25.34 -103.04
N SER A 5 -35.64 -24.64 -102.56
CA SER A 5 -35.49 -23.97 -101.25
C SER A 5 -36.25 -24.51 -100.01
N ASN A 6 -35.51 -24.90 -98.96
CA ASN A 6 -35.73 -24.37 -97.60
C ASN A 6 -34.57 -24.74 -96.65
N ALA A 7 -33.76 -23.75 -96.26
CA ALA A 7 -32.79 -23.88 -95.17
C ALA A 7 -33.20 -22.91 -94.06
N GLN A 8 -33.60 -23.47 -92.92
CA GLN A 8 -34.09 -22.74 -91.76
C GLN A 8 -32.90 -22.39 -90.85
N ASN A 9 -32.51 -21.12 -90.81
CA ASN A 9 -31.55 -20.58 -89.86
C ASN A 9 -32.20 -20.51 -88.46
N ASN A 10 -31.63 -21.21 -87.49
CA ASN A 10 -31.94 -21.04 -86.06
C ASN A 10 -30.76 -20.34 -85.39
N GLU A 11 -30.92 -19.06 -85.05
CA GLU A 11 -29.96 -18.34 -84.21
C GLU A 11 -30.05 -18.81 -82.74
N PRO A 12 -28.95 -18.81 -81.98
CA PRO A 12 -28.98 -19.07 -80.54
C PRO A 12 -29.56 -17.86 -79.79
N ILE A 13 -30.67 -18.07 -79.09
CA ILE A 13 -31.24 -17.09 -78.16
C ILE A 13 -30.21 -16.81 -77.05
N LYS A 14 -29.61 -15.62 -77.07
CA LYS A 14 -28.84 -15.09 -75.93
C LYS A 14 -29.83 -14.82 -74.78
N ASN A 15 -29.78 -15.66 -73.75
CA ASN A 15 -30.51 -15.45 -72.51
C ASN A 15 -29.94 -14.22 -71.79
N ALA A 16 -30.51 -13.05 -72.08
CA ALA A 16 -30.27 -11.84 -71.32
C ALA A 16 -30.78 -12.07 -69.90
N THR A 17 -29.89 -11.97 -68.92
CA THR A 17 -30.25 -12.05 -67.50
C THR A 17 -31.29 -10.96 -67.22
N PRO A 18 -32.48 -11.31 -66.71
CA PRO A 18 -33.53 -10.33 -66.56
C PRO A 18 -33.09 -9.29 -65.51
N PRO A 19 -33.42 -7.99 -65.69
CA PRO A 19 -32.91 -6.91 -64.84
C PRO A 19 -33.15 -7.12 -63.34
N TRP A 20 -34.24 -7.81 -62.98
CA TRP A 20 -34.59 -8.13 -61.59
C TRP A 20 -33.59 -9.09 -60.92
N MET A 21 -32.90 -9.94 -61.69
CA MET A 21 -31.90 -10.88 -61.17
C MET A 21 -30.61 -10.17 -60.76
N VAL A 22 -30.24 -9.10 -61.47
CA VAL A 22 -29.08 -8.26 -61.13
C VAL A 22 -29.34 -7.51 -59.82
N VAL A 23 -30.56 -6.99 -59.65
CA VAL A 23 -30.99 -6.36 -58.39
C VAL A 23 -30.96 -7.36 -57.24
N LEU A 24 -31.47 -8.58 -57.45
CA LEU A 24 -31.45 -9.65 -56.44
C LEU A 24 -30.03 -10.01 -55.99
N MET A 25 -29.07 -10.11 -56.94
CA MET A 25 -27.66 -10.40 -56.65
C MET A 25 -27.00 -9.29 -55.83
N ILE A 26 -27.29 -8.03 -56.13
CA ILE A 26 -26.75 -6.88 -55.37
C ILE A 26 -27.29 -6.89 -53.94
N VAL A 27 -28.59 -7.18 -53.75
CA VAL A 27 -29.19 -7.27 -52.41
C VAL A 27 -28.57 -8.39 -51.58
N ILE A 28 -28.34 -9.56 -52.17
CA ILE A 28 -27.68 -10.69 -51.49
C ILE A 28 -26.24 -10.33 -51.10
N ALA A 29 -25.49 -9.68 -52.01
CA ALA A 29 -24.12 -9.26 -51.72
C ALA A 29 -24.05 -8.23 -50.58
N VAL A 30 -24.96 -7.25 -50.55
CA VAL A 30 -25.04 -6.25 -49.46
C VAL A 30 -25.43 -6.90 -48.12
N LEU A 31 -26.33 -7.88 -48.12
CA LEU A 31 -26.70 -8.63 -46.91
C LEU A 31 -25.56 -9.51 -46.39
N ALA A 32 -24.77 -10.12 -47.28
CA ALA A 32 -23.60 -10.92 -46.90
C ALA A 32 -22.50 -10.04 -46.29
N ILE A 33 -22.22 -8.88 -46.88
CA ILE A 33 -21.24 -7.93 -46.33
C ILE A 33 -21.74 -7.35 -45.00
N GLY A 34 -23.02 -7.00 -44.89
CA GLY A 34 -23.63 -6.49 -43.66
C GLY A 34 -23.60 -7.50 -42.51
N SER A 35 -23.82 -8.78 -42.78
CA SER A 35 -23.76 -9.85 -41.76
C SER A 35 -22.32 -10.14 -41.30
N ILE A 36 -21.32 -10.05 -42.19
CA ILE A 36 -19.90 -10.17 -41.81
C ILE A 36 -19.47 -8.99 -40.93
N VAL A 37 -19.87 -7.75 -41.26
CA VAL A 37 -19.53 -6.57 -40.45
C VAL A 37 -20.23 -6.59 -39.09
N TYR A 38 -21.52 -6.95 -39.04
CA TYR A 38 -22.29 -7.06 -37.80
C TYR A 38 -21.72 -8.13 -36.85
N THR A 39 -21.29 -9.27 -37.39
CA THR A 39 -20.67 -10.33 -36.58
C THR A 39 -19.28 -9.93 -36.09
N TRP A 40 -18.52 -9.13 -36.84
CA TRP A 40 -17.22 -8.62 -36.41
C TRP A 40 -17.33 -7.54 -35.34
N GLN A 41 -18.30 -6.62 -35.45
CA GLN A 41 -18.57 -5.59 -34.43
C GLN A 41 -19.12 -6.16 -33.10
N ASN A 42 -19.88 -7.26 -33.16
CA ASN A 42 -20.41 -7.94 -31.96
C ASN A 42 -19.39 -8.88 -31.28
N SER A 43 -18.22 -9.10 -31.88
CA SER A 43 -17.18 -10.01 -31.37
C SER A 43 -16.01 -9.28 -30.68
N GLY A 44 -15.82 -7.98 -30.93
CA GLY A 44 -14.71 -7.18 -30.40
C GLY A 44 -14.93 -6.51 -29.04
N SER A 45 -16.11 -6.64 -28.42
CA SER A 45 -16.48 -5.85 -27.22
C SER A 45 -16.73 -6.69 -25.98
N LYS A 46 -16.80 -8.02 -26.10
CA LYS A 46 -17.25 -8.91 -25.01
C LYS A 46 -16.12 -9.35 -24.09
N ASP A 47 -14.89 -9.49 -24.59
CA ASP A 47 -13.77 -9.97 -23.78
C ASP A 47 -13.13 -8.85 -22.96
N THR A 48 -13.09 -7.64 -23.50
CA THR A 48 -12.61 -6.45 -22.75
C THR A 48 -13.63 -5.99 -21.71
N THR A 49 -14.94 -6.11 -21.98
CA THR A 49 -15.96 -5.79 -20.97
C THR A 49 -16.06 -6.84 -19.88
N LYS A 50 -15.86 -8.12 -20.19
CA LYS A 50 -15.76 -9.18 -19.17
C LYS A 50 -14.55 -8.99 -18.26
N SER A 51 -13.36 -8.75 -18.82
CA SER A 51 -12.16 -8.55 -18.00
C SER A 51 -12.23 -7.27 -17.15
N LEU A 52 -12.87 -6.22 -17.66
CA LEU A 52 -13.13 -5.00 -16.89
C LEU A 52 -14.20 -5.22 -15.81
N GLN A 53 -15.26 -5.99 -16.09
CA GLN A 53 -16.26 -6.37 -15.07
C GLN A 53 -15.65 -7.27 -13.98
N GLU A 54 -14.77 -8.20 -14.35
CA GLU A 54 -14.03 -9.02 -13.41
C GLU A 54 -13.13 -8.15 -12.53
N GLN A 55 -12.39 -7.20 -13.11
CA GLN A 55 -11.58 -6.25 -12.35
C GLN A 55 -12.44 -5.38 -11.41
N ILE A 56 -13.58 -4.87 -11.87
CA ILE A 56 -14.52 -4.09 -11.04
C ILE A 56 -15.04 -4.95 -9.89
N THR A 57 -15.34 -6.23 -10.13
CA THR A 57 -15.81 -7.16 -9.09
C THR A 57 -14.73 -7.43 -8.05
N VAL A 58 -13.48 -7.61 -8.49
CA VAL A 58 -12.32 -7.77 -7.58
C VAL A 58 -12.10 -6.51 -6.75
N LEU A 59 -12.14 -5.33 -7.37
CA LEU A 59 -12.01 -4.04 -6.68
C LEU A 59 -13.14 -3.78 -5.68
N GLN A 60 -14.39 -4.11 -6.03
CA GLN A 60 -15.53 -4.00 -5.12
C GLN A 60 -15.41 -4.95 -3.93
N ASN A 61 -14.92 -6.18 -4.14
CA ASN A 61 -14.63 -7.11 -3.06
C ASN A 61 -13.49 -6.59 -2.15
N GLN A 62 -12.45 -5.98 -2.71
CA GLN A 62 -11.37 -5.38 -1.93
C GLN A 62 -11.87 -4.19 -1.09
N ILE A 63 -12.68 -3.30 -1.67
CA ILE A 63 -13.29 -2.17 -0.93
C ILE A 63 -14.20 -2.69 0.20
N THR A 64 -14.99 -3.73 -0.07
CA THR A 64 -15.87 -4.35 0.93
C THR A 64 -15.06 -4.97 2.08
N GLN A 65 -13.94 -5.65 1.78
CA GLN A 65 -13.03 -6.18 2.80
C GLN A 65 -12.37 -5.07 3.61
N LEU A 66 -11.92 -3.97 2.98
CA LEU A 66 -11.34 -2.82 3.69
C LEU A 66 -12.37 -2.15 4.61
N GLN A 67 -13.62 -2.00 4.15
CA GLN A 67 -14.72 -1.47 4.98
C GLN A 67 -15.06 -2.39 6.15
N GLN A 68 -15.01 -3.72 5.97
CA GLN A 68 -15.17 -4.68 7.07
C GLN A 68 -14.02 -4.64 8.05
N ILE A 69 -12.77 -4.49 7.59
CA ILE A 69 -11.60 -4.30 8.46
C ILE A 69 -11.75 -3.02 9.29
N GLN A 70 -12.23 -1.93 8.69
CA GLN A 70 -12.48 -0.66 9.38
C GLN A 70 -13.65 -0.74 10.37
N ALA A 71 -14.72 -1.48 10.04
CA ALA A 71 -15.84 -1.73 10.95
C ALA A 71 -15.45 -2.64 12.13
N ASN A 72 -14.52 -3.59 11.91
CA ASN A 72 -13.99 -4.47 12.94
C ASN A 72 -12.98 -3.76 13.87
N GLN A 73 -12.29 -2.70 13.42
CA GLN A 73 -11.45 -1.85 14.28
C GLN A 73 -12.27 -1.03 15.30
N ASN A 74 -13.51 -0.66 14.96
CA ASN A 74 -14.38 0.11 15.87
C ASN A 74 -15.15 -0.76 16.89
N THR A 75 -15.08 -2.10 16.79
CA THR A 75 -15.85 -3.01 17.66
C THR A 75 -14.96 -3.89 18.57
N GLN A 76 -13.63 -3.82 18.47
CA GLN A 76 -12.70 -4.54 19.35
C GLN A 76 -12.04 -3.67 20.44
N LEU A 77 -12.71 -2.60 20.90
CA LEU A 77 -12.25 -1.82 22.08
C LEU A 77 -12.70 -2.42 23.42
N ASN A 78 -13.23 -3.65 23.49
CA ASN A 78 -13.47 -4.30 24.78
C ASN A 78 -13.25 -5.82 24.73
N THR A 79 -12.17 -6.24 25.41
CA THR A 79 -11.85 -7.59 25.90
C THR A 79 -11.11 -8.53 24.94
N THR A 80 -9.77 -8.55 25.01
CA THR A 80 -8.98 -9.59 25.69
C THR A 80 -7.48 -9.33 25.49
N VAL A 81 -6.72 -9.50 26.57
CA VAL A 81 -5.32 -9.16 26.84
C VAL A 81 -4.31 -9.91 25.95
N GLU A 82 -3.17 -9.24 25.71
CA GLU A 82 -1.81 -9.80 25.49
C GLU A 82 -1.14 -9.48 24.13
N ASN A 83 -0.81 -8.19 23.90
CA ASN A 83 0.49 -7.68 23.44
C ASN A 83 0.37 -6.18 23.09
N ASN A 84 0.87 -5.31 23.97
CA ASN A 84 0.76 -3.86 23.83
C ASN A 84 1.65 -3.34 22.69
N HIS A 85 1.03 -2.96 21.58
CA HIS A 85 1.62 -2.10 20.55
C HIS A 85 0.69 -0.90 20.36
N GLU A 86 0.73 0.02 21.32
CA GLU A 86 0.10 1.34 21.18
C GLU A 86 1.11 2.27 20.51
N GLU A 87 0.98 2.45 19.20
CA GLU A 87 1.67 3.52 18.48
C GLU A 87 0.86 4.81 18.63
N THR A 88 1.53 5.89 19.05
CA THR A 88 0.93 7.22 19.12
C THR A 88 1.65 8.15 18.15
N GLU A 89 0.92 8.69 17.18
CA GLU A 89 1.41 9.73 16.27
C GLU A 89 1.43 11.10 16.97
N ASN A 90 2.53 11.84 16.85
CA ASN A 90 2.73 13.12 17.50
C ASN A 90 2.98 14.25 16.51
N ASN A 91 2.10 15.25 16.52
CA ASN A 91 2.23 16.47 15.70
C ASN A 91 2.95 17.62 16.39
N SER A 92 3.17 17.52 17.71
CA SER A 92 3.99 18.45 18.50
C SER A 92 5.47 18.13 18.30
N LEU A 93 6.33 19.15 18.23
CA LEU A 93 7.79 18.95 18.27
C LEU A 93 8.32 18.75 19.69
N VAL A 94 7.49 18.93 20.71
CA VAL A 94 7.85 18.67 22.10
C VAL A 94 7.10 17.43 22.56
N TYR A 95 7.86 16.40 22.91
CA TYR A 95 7.36 15.21 23.59
C TYR A 95 7.43 15.42 25.09
N THR A 96 6.35 15.09 25.79
CA THR A 96 6.30 15.09 27.26
C THR A 96 5.78 13.76 27.75
N ASN A 97 6.58 13.03 28.51
CA ASN A 97 6.12 11.86 29.23
C ASN A 97 5.83 12.26 30.69
N THR A 98 4.56 12.55 30.98
CA THR A 98 4.14 12.98 32.33
C THR A 98 4.19 11.88 33.38
N LYS A 99 4.13 10.61 32.94
CA LYS A 99 4.19 9.41 33.78
C LYS A 99 5.57 9.25 34.40
N TYR A 100 6.62 9.35 33.60
CA TYR A 100 8.01 9.20 34.05
C TYR A 100 8.71 10.55 34.28
N GLY A 101 8.08 11.66 33.90
CA GLY A 101 8.55 12.99 34.24
C GLY A 101 9.72 13.48 33.39
N PHE A 102 9.70 13.28 32.08
CA PHE A 102 10.72 13.83 31.19
C PHE A 102 10.15 14.45 29.91
N THR A 103 10.97 15.27 29.24
CA THR A 103 10.64 15.89 27.95
C THR A 103 11.78 15.76 26.95
N LEU A 104 11.42 15.76 25.66
CA LEU A 104 12.33 15.86 24.52
C LEU A 104 11.80 16.90 23.53
N THR A 105 12.70 17.57 22.82
CA THR A 105 12.39 18.45 21.70
C THR A 105 12.96 17.86 20.42
N PHE A 106 12.09 17.75 19.41
CA PHE A 106 12.36 17.18 18.12
C PHE A 106 12.55 18.29 17.07
N PRO A 107 13.46 18.10 16.09
CA PRO A 107 13.57 19.00 14.96
C PRO A 107 12.36 18.85 14.01
N GLU A 108 12.17 19.82 13.12
CA GLU A 108 11.08 19.82 12.13
C GLU A 108 11.03 18.56 11.26
N THR A 109 12.19 17.98 10.96
CA THR A 109 12.36 16.72 10.22
C THR A 109 11.71 15.50 10.88
N TRP A 110 11.36 15.61 12.16
CA TRP A 110 10.69 14.58 12.96
C TRP A 110 9.19 14.85 13.16
N ARG A 111 8.60 15.81 12.46
CA ARG A 111 7.15 16.05 12.54
C ARG A 111 6.38 14.77 12.17
N GLY A 112 5.41 14.40 13.01
CA GLY A 112 4.66 13.16 12.85
C GLY A 112 5.38 11.93 13.39
N TYR A 113 6.37 12.10 14.29
CA TYR A 113 7.03 10.97 14.92
C TYR A 113 6.04 10.09 15.70
N VAL A 114 6.36 8.81 15.74
CA VAL A 114 5.60 7.81 16.48
C VAL A 114 6.35 7.41 17.73
N THR A 115 5.60 7.15 18.79
CA THR A 115 6.11 6.54 20.01
C THR A 115 5.46 5.20 20.27
N LYS A 116 6.24 4.24 20.72
CA LYS A 116 5.77 2.94 21.17
C LYS A 116 6.34 2.61 22.54
N ASN A 117 5.50 2.06 23.42
CA ASN A 117 5.98 1.50 24.68
C ASN A 117 6.37 0.04 24.49
N ASN A 118 7.53 -0.36 25.01
CA ASN A 118 7.95 -1.74 25.13
C ASN A 118 8.30 -2.02 26.59
N ASN A 119 7.72 -3.08 27.16
CA ASN A 119 7.90 -3.45 28.56
C ASN A 119 8.32 -4.92 28.71
N THR A 120 8.97 -5.52 27.70
CA THR A 120 9.33 -6.96 27.73
C THR A 120 10.41 -7.30 28.76
N SER A 121 11.40 -6.42 28.96
CA SER A 121 12.48 -6.62 29.95
C SER A 121 12.65 -5.40 30.85
N TYR A 122 12.57 -4.21 30.25
CA TYR A 122 12.55 -2.92 30.95
C TYR A 122 11.50 -2.05 30.27
N THR A 123 11.02 -1.03 30.99
CA THR A 123 10.22 0.00 30.34
C THR A 123 11.11 0.78 29.38
N SER A 124 10.74 0.77 28.10
CA SER A 124 11.36 1.52 27.05
C SER A 124 10.31 2.23 26.21
N ILE A 125 10.61 3.46 25.83
CA ILE A 125 9.80 4.28 24.95
C ILE A 125 10.59 4.43 23.66
N LEU A 126 10.11 3.81 22.59
CA LEU A 126 10.73 3.81 21.28
C LEU A 126 10.20 4.98 20.46
N PHE A 127 11.06 5.57 19.65
CA PHE A 127 10.79 6.74 18.82
C PHE A 127 11.24 6.51 17.39
N GLY A 128 10.42 6.90 16.42
CA GLY A 128 10.80 6.96 15.02
C GLY A 128 9.71 7.55 14.13
N LEU A 129 9.72 7.21 12.85
CA LEU A 129 8.80 7.78 11.86
C LEU A 129 7.92 6.70 11.22
N PRO A 130 6.67 7.01 10.83
CA PRO A 130 5.73 6.05 10.23
C PRO A 130 6.25 5.34 8.98
N LEU A 131 7.21 5.94 8.27
CA LEU A 131 7.75 5.44 7.01
C LEU A 131 9.12 4.74 7.16
N SER A 132 9.67 4.65 8.37
CA SER A 132 10.92 3.91 8.59
C SER A 132 10.65 2.42 8.76
N TYR A 133 11.22 1.57 7.91
CA TYR A 133 11.20 0.12 8.10
C TYR A 133 11.77 -0.22 9.49
N GLN A 134 10.94 -0.87 10.32
CA GLN A 134 11.13 -0.99 11.78
C GLN A 134 11.15 0.40 12.45
N ASN A 135 9.95 0.84 12.84
CA ASN A 135 9.53 2.17 13.28
C ASN A 135 10.35 2.84 14.41
N ASP A 136 11.40 2.20 14.90
CA ASP A 136 12.14 2.57 16.10
C ASP A 136 13.58 2.96 15.75
N VAL A 137 13.85 4.27 15.72
CA VAL A 137 15.18 4.85 15.50
C VAL A 137 16.03 4.82 16.76
N PHE A 138 15.43 5.21 17.87
CA PHE A 138 16.07 5.17 19.18
C PHE A 138 15.03 4.89 20.25
N SER A 139 15.50 4.63 21.47
CA SER A 139 14.62 4.46 22.61
C SER A 139 15.15 5.17 23.85
N ILE A 140 14.22 5.57 24.72
CA ILE A 140 14.48 6.03 26.08
C ILE A 140 14.08 4.90 27.02
N GLU A 141 15.06 4.36 27.72
CA GLU A 141 14.86 3.36 28.75
C GLU A 141 14.62 4.04 30.10
N VAL A 142 13.65 3.51 30.82
CA VAL A 142 13.29 3.93 32.18
C VAL A 142 13.57 2.76 33.11
N LEU A 143 14.65 2.87 33.87
CA LEU A 143 15.19 1.79 34.69
C LEU A 143 15.06 2.14 36.16
N THR A 144 14.83 1.14 37.01
CA THR A 144 15.08 1.33 38.45
C THR A 144 16.58 1.47 38.68
N LYS A 145 16.98 2.09 39.81
CA LYS A 145 18.41 2.22 40.15
C LYS A 145 19.12 0.86 40.21
N SER A 146 18.46 -0.17 40.76
CA SER A 146 19.00 -1.54 40.77
C SER A 146 19.16 -2.11 39.36
N ALA A 147 18.15 -1.97 38.50
CA ALA A 147 18.22 -2.46 37.12
C ALA A 147 19.32 -1.78 36.31
N TRP A 148 19.60 -0.50 36.59
CA TRP A 148 20.73 0.21 36.00
C TRP A 148 22.08 -0.36 36.43
N GLU A 149 22.27 -0.65 37.72
CA GLU A 149 23.50 -1.28 38.21
C GLU A 149 23.72 -2.68 37.61
N ASP A 150 22.67 -3.49 37.57
CA ASP A 150 22.71 -4.83 36.96
C ASP A 150 23.10 -4.74 35.46
N LYS A 151 22.53 -3.77 34.74
CA LYS A 151 22.81 -3.54 33.33
C LYS A 151 24.25 -3.07 33.08
N LYS A 152 24.77 -2.18 33.94
CA LYS A 152 26.18 -1.78 33.89
C LYS A 152 27.11 -2.97 34.12
N ALA A 153 26.79 -3.82 35.10
CA ALA A 153 27.58 -5.01 35.41
C ALA A 153 27.58 -6.04 34.26
N ALA A 154 26.47 -6.17 33.53
CA ALA A 154 26.34 -7.06 32.38
C ALA A 154 27.09 -6.61 31.10
N GLY A 155 27.84 -5.51 31.16
CA GLY A 155 28.63 -4.99 30.02
C GLY A 155 27.90 -3.97 29.15
N GLY A 156 26.68 -3.54 29.51
CA GLY A 156 26.03 -2.26 29.15
C GLY A 156 26.01 -1.77 27.70
N GLY A 157 26.39 -2.59 26.72
CA GLY A 157 26.63 -2.13 25.35
C GLY A 157 25.45 -1.36 24.76
N TYR A 158 25.75 -0.25 24.07
CA TYR A 158 24.82 0.62 23.33
C TYR A 158 23.85 1.47 24.17
N THR A 159 24.00 1.46 25.49
CA THR A 159 23.18 2.26 26.40
C THR A 159 23.97 3.44 26.96
N SER A 160 23.40 4.64 26.86
CA SER A 160 24.03 5.88 27.32
C SER A 160 23.16 6.56 28.37
N TYR A 161 23.76 6.90 29.52
CA TYR A 161 23.08 7.56 30.63
C TYR A 161 22.60 8.97 30.24
N LEU A 162 21.39 9.33 30.64
CA LEU A 162 20.78 10.65 30.41
C LEU A 162 20.59 11.47 31.68
N GLY A 163 20.39 10.80 32.81
CA GLY A 163 20.05 11.42 34.08
C GLY A 163 19.23 10.49 34.95
N GLU A 164 18.92 10.94 36.16
CA GLU A 164 18.06 10.20 37.08
C GLU A 164 17.20 11.15 37.91
N ASN A 165 16.06 10.65 38.36
CA ASN A 165 15.28 11.25 39.44
C ASN A 165 15.27 10.32 40.66
N ASP A 166 14.40 10.60 41.62
CA ASP A 166 14.31 9.83 42.86
C ASP A 166 13.98 8.34 42.62
N GLN A 167 13.25 8.04 41.55
CA GLN A 167 12.72 6.71 41.29
C GLN A 167 13.46 5.95 40.18
N TYR A 168 13.92 6.67 39.15
CA TYR A 168 14.36 6.08 37.89
C TYR A 168 15.68 6.65 37.40
N VAL A 169 16.43 5.79 36.71
CA VAL A 169 17.53 6.16 35.83
C VAL A 169 17.03 6.14 34.40
N PHE A 170 17.31 7.22 33.68
CA PHE A 170 17.02 7.35 32.27
C PHE A 170 18.28 7.08 31.46
N ALA A 171 18.13 6.26 30.43
CA ALA A 171 19.17 6.02 29.46
C ALA A 171 18.59 6.03 28.05
N TYR A 172 19.44 6.19 27.04
CA TYR A 172 19.01 6.01 25.66
C TYR A 172 19.83 4.95 24.96
N THR A 173 19.19 4.32 23.99
CA THR A 173 19.80 3.38 23.07
C THR A 173 19.40 3.74 21.65
N THR A 174 20.29 3.51 20.70
CA THR A 174 19.98 3.53 19.26
C THR A 174 20.14 2.10 18.77
N GLY A 175 19.10 1.49 18.19
CA GLY A 175 19.22 0.16 17.58
C GLY A 175 20.13 0.24 16.34
N MET A 176 21.11 -0.63 16.07
CA MET A 176 21.38 -2.01 16.49
C MET A 176 20.38 -3.07 15.97
N LEU A 177 19.86 -2.86 14.76
CA LEU A 177 19.22 -3.89 13.95
C LEU A 177 19.83 -3.85 12.55
N ASP A 178 19.94 -5.01 11.89
CA ASP A 178 20.34 -5.11 10.48
C ASP A 178 19.27 -4.44 9.63
N VAL A 179 19.42 -3.12 9.45
CA VAL A 179 18.56 -2.34 8.56
C VAL A 179 18.92 -2.75 7.13
N PRO A 180 17.93 -3.18 6.31
CA PRO A 180 18.18 -3.50 4.91
C PRO A 180 18.88 -2.33 4.21
N SER A 181 19.80 -2.67 3.30
CA SER A 181 20.74 -1.71 2.70
C SER A 181 20.08 -0.46 2.10
N GLU A 182 18.89 -0.64 1.55
CA GLU A 182 18.05 0.38 0.91
C GLU A 182 17.54 1.45 1.89
N PHE A 183 17.42 1.14 3.18
CA PHE A 183 16.97 2.09 4.21
C PHE A 183 18.12 2.71 5.01
N ASN A 184 19.36 2.25 4.80
CA ASN A 184 20.53 2.73 5.55
C ASN A 184 20.78 4.23 5.41
N THR A 185 20.52 4.82 4.25
CA THR A 185 20.78 6.26 4.04
C THR A 185 19.83 7.13 4.87
N MET A 186 18.52 6.83 4.82
CA MET A 186 17.51 7.56 5.60
C MET A 186 17.71 7.33 7.10
N ARG A 187 17.93 6.07 7.51
CA ARG A 187 18.22 5.69 8.90
C ARG A 187 19.42 6.47 9.46
N ARG A 188 20.55 6.48 8.74
CA ARG A 188 21.76 7.19 9.16
C ARG A 188 21.57 8.71 9.23
N ALA A 189 20.67 9.27 8.42
CA ALA A 189 20.33 10.68 8.53
C ALA A 189 19.58 10.96 9.83
N LEU A 190 18.56 10.16 10.16
CA LEU A 190 17.80 10.27 11.40
C LEU A 190 18.68 10.04 12.64
N GLU A 191 19.56 9.04 12.62
CA GLU A 191 20.49 8.76 13.73
C GLU A 191 21.45 9.91 14.03
N LYS A 192 21.84 10.70 13.02
CA LYS A 192 22.64 11.92 13.26
C LYS A 192 21.84 12.95 14.04
N GLU A 193 20.54 13.06 13.79
CA GLU A 193 19.65 13.98 14.49
C GLU A 193 19.30 13.51 15.90
N VAL A 194 19.29 12.19 16.16
CA VAL A 194 19.06 11.63 17.50
C VAL A 194 19.99 12.26 18.53
N LYS A 195 21.28 12.48 18.21
CA LYS A 195 22.20 13.15 19.13
C LYS A 195 21.70 14.52 19.57
N ASN A 196 21.18 15.31 18.64
CA ASN A 196 20.66 16.64 18.94
C ASN A 196 19.36 16.56 19.73
N ILE A 197 18.47 15.60 19.42
CA ILE A 197 17.24 15.35 20.17
C ILE A 197 17.58 15.00 21.62
N ILE A 198 18.52 14.09 21.84
CA ILE A 198 18.94 13.63 23.16
C ILE A 198 19.51 14.78 24.01
N LEU A 199 20.24 15.73 23.41
CA LEU A 199 20.73 16.92 24.13
C LEU A 199 19.60 17.80 24.70
N THR A 200 18.37 17.64 24.21
CA THR A 200 17.20 18.36 24.72
C THR A 200 16.49 17.62 25.86
N PHE A 201 16.96 16.42 26.23
CA PHE A 201 16.39 15.64 27.31
C PHE A 201 16.42 16.43 28.62
N LYS A 202 15.25 16.55 29.25
CA LYS A 202 15.09 17.22 30.53
C LYS A 202 14.19 16.41 31.43
N ILE A 203 14.63 16.25 32.68
CA ILE A 203 13.82 15.72 33.76
C ILE A 203 12.94 16.86 34.28
N THR A 204 11.68 16.55 34.54
CA THR A 204 10.64 17.49 34.98
C THR A 204 10.07 17.15 36.35
N LYS A 205 10.43 15.98 36.90
CA LYS A 205 10.05 15.49 38.22
C LYS A 205 11.18 14.66 38.82
#